data_AF-A0A7Y9BJN0-F1
#
_entry.id   AF-A0A7Y9BJN0-F1
#
_cell.length_a   1.000
_cell.length_b   1.000
_cell.length_c   1.000
_cell.angle_alpha   90.00
_cell.angle_beta   90.00
_cell.angle_gamma   90.00
#
_symmetry.space_group_name_H-M   'P 1'
#
loop_
_entity.id
_entity.type
_entity.pdbx_description
1 polymer ?
#
loop_
_entity_poly.entity_id
_entity_poly.type
_entity_poly.pdbx_seq_one_letter_code
_entity_poly.pdbx_strand_id
1 'polypeptide(L)'
;MHLQRVYKYGEPGPAFPLAADGLPRRGNNGYVLLTIEGRRVAEHRLVMERALGRRLRADENVHHVNGNKGDNRIENLELWSTWQPSGQRVTDKVRWAEELLRQYAPELLHSQPISARS
;
A
#
# COMPACT_ATOMS: atom_id res chain seq x y z
N MET A 1 1.51 -14.08 -7.04
CA MET A 1 2.93 -13.77 -7.29
C MET A 1 3.64 -13.63 -5.93
N HIS A 2 4.64 -14.47 -5.59
CA HIS A 2 5.47 -14.23 -4.38
C HIS A 2 6.70 -13.41 -4.70
N LEU A 3 6.78 -12.19 -4.19
CA LEU A 3 7.98 -11.36 -4.30
C LEU A 3 9.15 -11.93 -3.46
N GLN A 4 8.86 -12.82 -2.49
CA GLN A 4 9.86 -13.45 -1.62
C GLN A 4 10.74 -14.50 -2.34
N ARG A 5 10.27 -15.11 -3.45
CA ARG A 5 11.09 -16.00 -4.31
C ARG A 5 11.81 -15.25 -5.42
N VAL A 6 11.24 -14.14 -5.91
CA VAL A 6 11.94 -13.25 -6.85
C VAL A 6 13.21 -12.67 -6.22
N TYR A 7 13.18 -12.36 -4.92
CA TYR A 7 14.39 -11.90 -4.20
C TYR A 7 15.43 -13.01 -3.94
N LYS A 8 15.11 -14.31 -4.08
CA LYS A 8 16.01 -15.42 -3.70
C LYS A 8 16.38 -16.39 -4.83
N TYR A 9 15.56 -16.53 -5.88
CA TYR A 9 15.70 -17.59 -6.91
C TYR A 9 15.31 -17.20 -8.35
N GLY A 10 14.98 -15.93 -8.63
CA GLY A 10 14.79 -15.43 -10.01
C GLY A 10 13.51 -15.85 -10.75
N GLU A 11 12.74 -16.81 -10.25
CA GLU A 11 11.54 -17.35 -10.94
C GLU A 11 10.22 -17.08 -10.16
N PRO A 12 9.10 -16.78 -10.85
CA PRO A 12 7.81 -16.49 -10.23
C PRO A 12 7.11 -17.78 -9.75
N GLY A 13 7.63 -18.37 -8.67
CA GLY A 13 7.00 -19.48 -7.98
C GLY A 13 5.76 -19.08 -7.14
N PRO A 14 4.97 -20.05 -6.65
CA PRO A 14 3.75 -19.80 -5.88
C PRO A 14 3.99 -19.00 -4.59
N ALA A 15 2.95 -18.25 -4.22
CA ALA A 15 2.93 -17.06 -3.35
C ALA A 15 3.23 -17.27 -1.85
N PHE A 16 3.75 -18.40 -1.36
CA PHE A 16 3.86 -18.60 0.10
C PHE A 16 5.00 -19.55 0.50
N PRO A 17 5.66 -19.35 1.66
CA PRO A 17 6.13 -20.48 2.44
C PRO A 17 4.88 -21.20 2.93
N LEU A 18 4.52 -22.25 2.21
CA LEU A 18 3.44 -23.14 2.62
C LEU A 18 3.85 -23.76 3.97
N ALA A 19 2.92 -23.90 4.89
CA ALA A 19 3.10 -24.85 5.99
C ALA A 19 3.26 -26.27 5.40
N ALA A 20 3.66 -27.24 6.24
CA ALA A 20 3.90 -28.62 5.78
C ALA A 20 2.67 -29.24 5.08
N ASP A 21 1.49 -28.66 5.29
CA ASP A 21 0.19 -29.00 4.68
C ASP A 21 -0.11 -28.28 3.35
N GLY A 22 0.79 -27.45 2.84
CA GLY A 22 0.55 -26.72 1.60
C GLY A 22 -0.25 -25.42 1.76
N LEU A 23 -0.52 -24.94 2.99
CA LEU A 23 -1.36 -23.75 3.22
C LEU A 23 -0.55 -22.52 3.67
N PRO A 24 -0.96 -21.30 3.28
CA PRO A 24 -0.37 -20.08 3.80
C PRO A 24 -0.67 -19.93 5.30
N ARG A 25 0.36 -19.67 6.12
CA ARG A 25 0.15 -19.32 7.53
C ARG A 25 -0.51 -17.95 7.66
N ARG A 26 -1.80 -17.96 7.98
CA ARG A 26 -2.57 -16.76 8.34
C ARG A 26 -2.41 -16.47 9.82
N GLY A 27 -2.21 -15.21 10.19
CA GLY A 27 -2.35 -14.77 11.57
C GLY A 27 -3.82 -14.79 12.01
N ASN A 28 -4.08 -14.68 13.31
CA ASN A 28 -5.45 -14.65 13.87
C ASN A 28 -6.32 -13.51 13.31
N ASN A 29 -5.69 -12.49 12.71
CA ASN A 29 -6.36 -11.35 12.09
C ASN A 29 -6.64 -11.53 10.58
N GLY A 30 -6.34 -12.70 10.02
CA GLY A 30 -6.55 -13.06 8.62
C GLY A 30 -5.42 -12.66 7.66
N TYR A 31 -4.41 -11.91 8.12
CA TYR A 31 -3.28 -11.50 7.29
C TYR A 31 -2.21 -12.59 7.17
N VAL A 32 -1.56 -12.65 6.02
CA VAL A 32 -0.34 -13.44 5.85
C VAL A 32 0.85 -12.68 6.44
N LEU A 33 1.59 -13.35 7.33
CA LEU A 33 2.72 -12.77 8.05
C LEU A 33 4.01 -13.48 7.67
N LEU A 34 5.05 -12.71 7.40
CA LEU A 34 6.40 -13.18 7.10
C LEU A 34 7.32 -12.89 8.29
N THR A 35 8.23 -13.80 8.59
CA THR A 35 9.30 -13.55 9.57
C THR A 35 10.57 -13.17 8.81
N ILE A 36 11.02 -11.93 8.98
CA ILE A 36 12.25 -11.39 8.38
C ILE A 36 13.15 -10.98 9.55
N GLU A 37 14.35 -11.57 9.65
CA GLU A 37 15.32 -11.27 10.72
C GLU A 37 14.71 -11.37 12.14
N GLY A 38 13.87 -12.37 12.37
CA GLY A 38 13.18 -12.58 13.65
C GLY A 38 11.99 -11.65 13.92
N ARG A 39 11.65 -10.73 13.00
CA ARG A 39 10.50 -9.82 13.11
C ARG A 39 9.35 -10.26 12.22
N ARG A 40 8.12 -10.20 12.74
CA ARG A 40 6.90 -10.49 11.95
C ARG A 40 6.46 -9.24 11.20
N VAL A 41 6.35 -9.35 9.88
CA VAL A 41 5.92 -8.28 8.98
C VAL A 41 4.74 -8.76 8.15
N ALA A 42 3.77 -7.88 7.89
CA ALA A 42 2.62 -8.21 7.05
C ALA A 42 3.00 -8.20 5.56
N GLU A 43 2.68 -9.29 4.86
CA GLU A 43 3.10 -9.48 3.47
C GLU A 43 2.54 -8.40 2.53
N HIS A 44 1.25 -8.09 2.63
CA HIS A 44 0.61 -7.07 1.80
C HIS A 44 1.30 -5.70 1.88
N ARG A 45 1.84 -5.33 3.05
CA ARG A 45 2.63 -4.11 3.21
C ARG A 45 3.92 -4.17 2.39
N LEU A 46 4.65 -5.29 2.47
CA LEU A 46 5.88 -5.48 1.70
C LEU A 46 5.64 -5.49 0.19
N VAL A 47 4.53 -6.08 -0.26
CA VAL A 47 4.12 -6.05 -1.68
C VAL A 47 3.91 -4.60 -2.13
N MET A 48 3.16 -3.82 -1.36
CA MET A 48 2.91 -2.40 -1.67
C MET A 48 4.19 -1.56 -1.61
N GLU A 49 5.03 -1.71 -0.57
CA GLU A 49 6.30 -0.98 -0.45
C GLU A 49 7.22 -1.23 -1.64
N ARG A 50 7.28 -2.48 -2.13
CA ARG A 50 8.04 -2.81 -3.32
C ARG A 50 7.45 -2.20 -4.58
N ALA A 51 6.13 -2.19 -4.72
CA ALA A 51 5.46 -1.56 -5.86
C ALA A 51 5.70 -0.04 -5.89
N LEU A 52 5.71 0.61 -4.73
CA LEU A 52 5.99 2.04 -4.59
C LEU A 52 7.48 2.39 -4.70
N GLY A 53 8.38 1.41 -4.54
CA GLY A 53 9.82 1.66 -4.46
C GLY A 53 10.26 2.41 -3.18
N ARG A 54 9.38 2.52 -2.18
CA ARG A 54 9.65 3.18 -0.89
C ARG A 54 8.86 2.52 0.24
N ARG A 55 9.27 2.77 1.48
CA ARG A 55 8.49 2.35 2.65
C ARG A 55 7.15 3.08 2.72
N LEU A 56 6.16 2.42 3.31
CA LEU A 56 4.89 3.04 3.64
C LEU A 56 5.10 4.07 4.74
N ARG A 57 4.43 5.20 4.61
CA ARG A 57 4.43 6.26 5.61
C ARG A 57 3.51 5.88 6.77
N ALA A 58 3.64 6.64 7.87
CA ALA A 58 2.81 6.43 9.06
C ALA A 58 1.33 6.74 8.81
N ASP A 59 1.06 7.64 7.87
CA ASP A 59 -0.26 8.07 7.41
C ASP A 59 -0.78 7.26 6.21
N GLU A 60 -0.16 6.13 5.91
CA GLU A 60 -0.54 5.23 4.82
C GLU A 60 -0.97 3.85 5.34
N ASN A 61 -2.00 3.30 4.71
CA ASN A 61 -2.46 1.93 4.93
C ASN A 61 -2.71 1.23 3.60
N VAL A 62 -2.78 -0.09 3.64
CA VAL A 62 -3.02 -0.92 2.47
C VAL A 62 -4.36 -1.62 2.63
N HIS A 63 -5.23 -1.44 1.66
CA HIS A 63 -6.57 -2.02 1.62
C HIS A 63 -6.66 -3.17 0.62
N HIS A 64 -7.42 -4.21 0.93
CA HIS A 64 -7.70 -5.34 0.04
C HIS A 64 -9.05 -5.13 -0.66
N VAL A 65 -9.05 -4.95 -1.98
CA VAL A 65 -10.26 -4.63 -2.77
C VAL A 65 -11.34 -5.71 -2.61
N ASN A 66 -10.96 -6.98 -2.69
CA ASN A 66 -11.89 -8.11 -2.55
C ASN A 66 -12.19 -8.49 -1.08
N GLY A 67 -11.65 -7.77 -0.09
CA GLY A 67 -11.77 -8.08 1.34
C GLY A 67 -11.02 -9.34 1.81
N ASN A 68 -10.42 -10.11 0.90
CA ASN A 68 -9.65 -11.31 1.23
C ASN A 68 -8.21 -10.93 1.61
N LYS A 69 -7.95 -10.86 2.92
CA LYS A 69 -6.64 -10.56 3.52
C LYS A 69 -5.50 -11.53 3.17
N GLY A 70 -5.82 -12.66 2.53
CA GLY A 70 -4.85 -13.62 2.02
C GLY A 70 -4.47 -13.41 0.56
N ASP A 71 -5.19 -12.57 -0.19
CA ASP A 71 -4.92 -12.27 -1.58
C ASP A 71 -4.06 -11.01 -1.70
N ASN A 72 -2.74 -11.20 -1.62
CA ASN A 72 -1.74 -10.12 -1.59
C ASN A 72 -1.19 -9.77 -2.98
N ARG A 73 -1.92 -10.09 -4.06
CA ARG A 73 -1.52 -9.67 -5.41
C ARG A 73 -1.67 -8.17 -5.54
N ILE A 74 -0.73 -7.49 -6.20
CA ILE A 74 -0.70 -6.02 -6.24
C ILE A 74 -1.98 -5.43 -6.84
N GLU A 75 -2.59 -6.11 -7.82
CA GLU A 75 -3.86 -5.71 -8.41
C GLU A 75 -5.07 -5.76 -7.45
N ASN A 76 -4.93 -6.44 -6.30
CA ASN A 76 -5.95 -6.51 -5.25
C ASN A 76 -5.64 -5.57 -4.07
N LEU A 77 -4.57 -4.78 -4.13
CA LEU A 77 -4.13 -3.90 -3.06
C LEU A 77 -4.25 -2.43 -3.46
N GLU A 78 -4.75 -1.62 -2.54
CA GLU A 78 -4.83 -0.16 -2.70
C GLU A 78 -4.05 0.55 -1.60
N LEU A 79 -3.38 1.65 -1.97
CA LEU A 79 -2.76 2.55 -1.01
C LEU A 79 -3.79 3.59 -0.55
N TRP A 80 -4.05 3.63 0.76
CA TRP A 80 -4.99 4.56 1.36
C TRP A 80 -4.24 5.55 2.25
N SER A 81 -4.59 6.84 2.16
CA SER A 81 -4.21 7.83 3.18
C SER A 81 -5.17 7.72 4.36
N THR A 82 -4.63 7.67 5.58
CA THR A 82 -5.41 7.49 6.81
C THR A 82 -5.54 8.75 7.64
N TRP A 83 -4.81 9.81 7.31
CA TRP A 83 -4.78 11.04 8.09
C TRP A 83 -5.26 12.24 7.27
N GLN A 84 -6.07 13.06 7.94
CA GLN A 84 -6.52 14.36 7.47
C GLN A 84 -6.72 15.29 8.67
N PRO A 85 -6.39 16.58 8.55
CA PRO A 85 -6.54 17.53 9.65
C PRO A 85 -8.03 17.82 9.94
N SER A 86 -8.44 17.55 11.18
CA SER A 86 -9.80 17.84 11.68
C SER A 86 -9.86 19.21 12.37
N GLY A 87 -11.03 19.86 12.35
CA GLY A 87 -11.28 21.10 13.12
C GLY A 87 -10.50 22.35 12.68
N GLN A 88 -9.97 22.39 11.45
CA GLN A 88 -9.12 23.50 10.96
C GLN A 88 -9.87 24.56 10.15
N ARG A 89 -9.28 25.76 10.03
CA ARG A 89 -9.76 26.81 9.12
C ARG A 89 -9.70 26.33 7.67
N VAL A 90 -10.55 26.92 6.82
CA VAL A 90 -10.58 26.61 5.39
C VAL A 90 -9.21 26.83 4.74
N THR A 91 -8.53 27.94 5.06
CA THR A 91 -7.20 28.25 4.54
C THR A 91 -6.16 27.17 4.87
N ASP A 92 -6.23 26.60 6.07
CA ASP A 92 -5.29 25.57 6.52
C ASP A 92 -5.59 24.23 5.83
N LYS A 93 -6.87 23.93 5.59
CA LYS A 93 -7.28 22.77 4.78
C LYS A 93 -6.81 22.88 3.34
N VAL A 94 -6.88 24.07 2.73
CA VAL A 94 -6.37 24.30 1.37
C VAL A 94 -4.86 24.07 1.32
N ARG A 95 -4.10 24.62 2.29
CA ARG A 95 -2.65 24.37 2.38
C ARG A 95 -2.32 22.89 2.55
N TRP A 96 -3.04 22.18 3.41
CA TRP A 96 -2.89 20.73 3.56
C TRP A 96 -3.20 19.98 2.26
N ALA A 97 -4.26 20.38 1.54
CA ALA A 97 -4.59 19.77 0.25
C ALA A 97 -3.49 20.02 -0.79
N GLU A 98 -2.88 21.21 -0.81
CA GLU A 98 -1.71 21.48 -1.65
C GLU A 98 -0.52 20.59 -1.29
N GLU A 99 -0.24 20.37 0.00
CA GLU A 99 0.81 19.45 0.45
C GLU A 99 0.53 18.00 0.03
N LEU A 100 -0.73 17.56 0.14
CA LEU A 100 -1.17 16.26 -0.31
C LEU A 100 -0.96 16.09 -1.82
N LEU A 101 -1.32 17.10 -2.61
CA LEU A 101 -1.07 17.12 -4.05
C LEU A 101 0.42 17.12 -4.35
N ARG A 102 1.24 17.97 -3.69
CA ARG A 102 2.71 17.95 -3.85
C ARG A 102 3.29 16.56 -3.63
N GLN A 103 2.69 15.80 -2.72
CA GLN A 103 3.17 14.48 -2.36
C GLN A 103 2.74 13.38 -3.34
N TYR A 104 1.47 13.38 -3.77
CA TYR A 104 0.88 12.24 -4.50
C TYR A 104 0.55 12.52 -5.96
N ALA A 105 0.40 13.79 -6.34
CA ALA A 105 0.03 14.22 -7.68
C ALA A 105 0.54 15.66 -7.98
N PRO A 106 1.87 15.91 -7.91
CA PRO A 106 2.45 17.25 -8.06
C PRO A 106 2.15 17.91 -9.41
N GLU A 107 1.88 17.10 -10.44
CA GLU A 107 1.43 17.54 -11.77
C GLU A 107 0.11 18.31 -11.74
N LEU A 108 -0.75 18.09 -10.74
CA LEU A 108 -2.04 18.77 -10.60
C LEU A 108 -1.92 20.19 -10.01
N LEU A 109 -0.75 20.59 -9.50
CA LEU A 109 -0.56 21.92 -8.91
C LEU A 109 -0.42 23.04 -9.94
N HIS A 110 -0.13 22.70 -11.19
CA HIS A 110 0.20 23.67 -12.25
C HIS A 110 -0.81 23.68 -13.40
N SER A 111 -1.94 22.98 -13.26
CA SER A 111 -3.02 23.06 -14.24
C SER A 111 -3.66 24.44 -14.16
N GLN A 112 -3.44 25.24 -15.21
CA GLN A 112 -4.22 26.45 -15.46
C GLN A 112 -5.71 26.12 -15.30
N PRO A 113 -6.54 27.04 -14.78
CA PRO A 113 -7.95 26.79 -14.60
C PRO A 113 -8.52 26.29 -15.94
N ILE A 114 -9.31 25.23 -15.89
CA ILE A 114 -10.17 24.81 -17.00
C ILE A 114 -10.95 26.07 -17.37
N SER A 115 -10.52 26.76 -18.42
CA SER A 115 -11.22 27.94 -18.92
C SER A 115 -12.63 27.46 -19.20
N ALA A 116 -13.59 27.94 -18.40
CA ALA A 116 -14.99 27.63 -18.57
C ALA A 116 -15.31 27.89 -20.04
N ARG A 117 -15.62 26.83 -20.79
CA ARG A 117 -16.11 26.96 -22.16
C ARG A 117 -17.37 27.82 -22.07
N SER A 118 -17.27 29.01 -22.66
CA SER A 118 -18.36 29.96 -22.81
C SER A 118 -19.43 29.41 -23.75
#